data_AF-A0A9E2P1P3-F1
#
_entry.id   AF-A0A9E2P1P3-F1
#
_cell.length_a   1.000
_cell.length_b   1.000
_cell.length_c   1.000
_cell.angle_alpha   90.00
_cell.angle_beta   90.00
_cell.angle_gamma   90.00
#
_symmetry.space_group_name_H-M   'P 1'
#
loop_
_entity.id
_entity.type
_entity.pdbx_description
1 polymer ?
#
loop_
_entity_poly.entity_id
_entity_poly.type
_entity_poly.pdbx_seq_one_letter_code
_entity_poly.pdbx_strand_id
1 'polypeptide(L)'
;MMKKILILGCLWLLVSNCSNSARDSYSIIEDWMGREIVFPVHLDFVSLDADTTVKVNMEKDFKILTYWDAEGCLSCKLQLAEWKQFIRYLDHRDIN
;
A
#
# COMPACT_ATOMS: atom_id res chain seq x y z
N MET A 1 16.24 -49.65 7.31
CA MET A 1 16.60 -48.34 7.93
C MET A 1 16.73 -47.20 6.92
N MET A 2 17.21 -47.44 5.68
CA MET A 2 17.44 -46.40 4.66
C MET A 2 16.18 -45.64 4.19
N LYS A 3 15.02 -46.30 4.08
CA LYS A 3 13.74 -45.63 3.74
C LYS A 3 13.30 -44.57 4.75
N LYS A 4 13.57 -44.77 6.04
CA LYS A 4 13.21 -43.80 7.10
C LYS A 4 14.08 -42.55 7.01
N ILE A 5 15.36 -42.71 6.66
CA ILE A 5 16.31 -41.60 6.46
C ILE A 5 15.88 -40.77 5.24
N LEU A 6 15.47 -41.42 4.14
CA LEU A 6 14.93 -40.75 2.96
C LEU A 6 13.65 -39.95 3.27
N ILE A 7 12.73 -40.52 4.05
CA ILE A 7 11.49 -39.83 4.46
C ILE A 7 11.80 -38.63 5.36
N LEU A 8 12.73 -38.75 6.31
CA LEU A 8 13.17 -37.62 7.15
C LEU A 8 13.84 -36.52 6.31
N GLY A 9 14.65 -36.89 5.32
CA GLY A 9 15.28 -35.93 4.40
C GLY A 9 14.25 -35.18 3.55
N CYS A 10 13.24 -35.87 3.02
CA CYS A 10 12.13 -35.25 2.30
C CYS A 10 11.31 -34.30 3.19
N LEU A 11 11.04 -34.68 4.45
CA LEU A 11 10.33 -33.80 5.39
C LEU A 11 11.11 -32.51 5.69
N TRP A 12 12.44 -32.58 5.75
CA TRP A 12 13.29 -31.41 6.00
C TRP A 12 13.35 -30.44 4.81
N LEU A 13 13.20 -30.96 3.58
CA LEU A 13 13.09 -30.15 2.36
C LEU A 13 11.73 -29.43 2.25
N LEU A 14 10.68 -29.94 2.89
CA LEU A 14 9.35 -29.32 2.87
C LEU A 14 9.22 -28.12 3.83
N VAL A 15 10.11 -28.00 4.82
CA VAL A 15 10.10 -26.88 5.79
C VAL A 15 11.03 -25.73 5.42
N SER A 16 11.78 -25.83 4.32
CA SER A 16 12.90 -24.94 4.01
C SER A 16 12.63 -23.88 2.94
N ASN A 17 11.38 -23.54 2.59
CA ASN A 17 11.18 -22.40 1.69
C ASN A 17 9.87 -21.62 1.83
N CYS A 18 9.76 -20.80 2.87
CA CYS A 18 8.95 -19.58 2.82
C CYS A 18 9.84 -18.39 3.16
N SER A 19 10.59 -17.92 2.15
CA SER A 19 11.24 -16.61 2.20
C SER A 19 10.14 -15.56 1.99
N ASN A 20 9.61 -15.02 3.08
CA ASN A 20 8.73 -13.85 3.00
C ASN A 20 9.62 -12.65 2.63
N SER A 21 9.88 -12.46 1.34
CA SER A 21 10.65 -11.32 0.82
C SER A 21 9.84 -10.03 0.81
N ALA A 22 8.96 -9.86 1.81
CA ALA A 22 8.26 -8.62 2.04
C ALA A 22 9.31 -7.53 2.18
N ARG A 23 9.42 -6.67 1.15
CA ARG A 23 10.27 -5.50 1.20
C ARG A 23 9.79 -4.67 2.38
N ASP A 24 10.71 -4.37 3.30
CA ASP A 24 10.41 -3.48 4.40
C ASP A 24 9.93 -2.14 3.83
N SER A 25 8.81 -1.64 4.35
CA SER A 25 8.26 -0.31 4.08
C SER A 25 9.33 0.79 4.10
N TYR A 26 10.31 0.67 5.00
CA TYR A 26 11.41 1.62 5.11
C TYR A 26 12.32 1.62 3.87
N SER A 27 12.65 0.45 3.34
CA SER A 27 13.49 0.35 2.14
C SER A 27 12.84 0.99 0.90
N ILE A 28 11.51 0.91 0.80
CA ILE A 28 10.75 1.54 -0.27
C ILE A 28 10.81 3.07 -0.11
N ILE A 29 10.66 3.59 1.12
CA ILE A 29 10.75 5.03 1.37
C ILE A 29 12.13 5.55 0.99
N GLU A 30 13.21 4.87 1.41
CA GLU A 30 14.58 5.27 1.07
C GLU A 30 14.81 5.31 -0.44
N ASP A 31 14.33 4.30 -1.18
CA ASP A 31 14.44 4.23 -2.63
C ASP A 31 13.75 5.43 -3.34
N TRP A 32 12.67 5.95 -2.75
CA TRP A 32 11.87 7.03 -3.31
C TRP A 32 12.27 8.43 -2.83
N MET A 33 13.09 8.55 -1.79
CA MET A 33 13.56 9.85 -1.29
C MET A 33 14.25 10.65 -2.41
N GLY A 34 13.88 11.93 -2.53
CA GLY A 34 14.46 12.84 -3.52
C GLY A 34 14.03 12.59 -4.97
N ARG A 35 13.07 11.69 -5.21
CA ARG A 35 12.46 11.49 -6.54
C ARG A 35 11.17 12.30 -6.68
N GLU A 36 10.86 12.67 -7.92
CA GLU A 36 9.58 13.29 -8.28
C GLU A 36 8.61 12.22 -8.79
N ILE A 37 7.35 12.29 -8.36
CA ILE A 37 6.27 11.43 -8.84
C ILE A 37 5.51 12.19 -9.92
N VAL A 38 5.67 11.76 -11.18
CA VAL A 38 4.96 12.35 -12.32
C VAL A 38 3.68 11.55 -12.56
N PHE A 39 2.54 12.20 -12.37
CA PHE A 39 1.23 11.64 -12.69
C PHE A 39 0.97 11.73 -14.21
N PRO A 40 0.40 10.69 -14.85
CA PRO A 40 0.01 10.78 -16.26
C PRO A 40 -1.05 11.87 -16.47
N VAL A 41 -1.02 12.49 -17.65
CA VAL A 41 -1.91 13.61 -18.02
C VAL A 41 -3.39 13.22 -17.96
N HIS A 42 -3.67 11.93 -18.15
CA HIS A 42 -5.00 11.36 -18.04
C HIS A 42 -5.01 10.30 -16.93
N LEU A 43 -5.66 10.63 -15.82
CA LEU A 43 -5.95 9.72 -14.73
C LEU A 43 -7.46 9.63 -14.58
N ASP A 44 -7.99 8.45 -14.91
CA ASP A 44 -9.38 8.10 -14.66
C ASP A 44 -9.47 7.50 -13.25
N PHE A 45 -10.04 8.25 -12.31
CA PHE A 45 -10.29 7.73 -10.96
C PHE A 45 -11.62 7.01 -10.94
N VAL A 46 -11.68 5.84 -10.31
CA VAL A 46 -12.95 5.14 -10.07
C VAL A 46 -13.35 5.37 -8.63
N SER A 47 -14.56 5.89 -8.43
CA SER A 47 -15.16 5.96 -7.09
C SER A 47 -15.55 4.54 -6.64
N LEU A 48 -15.26 4.19 -5.39
CA LEU A 48 -15.80 2.96 -4.81
C LEU A 48 -17.32 3.01 -4.61
N ASP A 49 -17.88 4.23 -4.49
CA ASP A 49 -19.30 4.46 -4.21
C ASP A 49 -20.15 4.59 -5.48
N ALA A 50 -19.51 4.75 -6.65
CA ALA A 50 -20.20 4.90 -7.93
C ALA A 50 -19.35 4.26 -9.01
N ASP A 51 -19.92 3.36 -9.82
CA ASP A 51 -19.30 2.79 -11.03
C ASP A 51 -19.09 3.86 -12.12
N THR A 52 -18.55 5.01 -11.74
CA THR A 52 -18.40 6.22 -12.54
C THR A 52 -17.00 6.76 -12.34
N THR A 53 -16.38 7.15 -13.44
CA THR A 53 -15.09 7.82 -13.42
C THR A 53 -15.25 9.21 -12.79
N VAL A 54 -14.46 9.52 -11.77
CA VAL A 54 -14.41 10.80 -11.09
C VAL A 54 -13.18 11.57 -11.55
N LYS A 55 -13.33 12.88 -11.77
CA LYS A 55 -12.20 13.79 -11.97
C LYS A 55 -11.71 14.29 -10.61
N VAL A 56 -10.51 13.88 -10.21
CA VAL A 56 -9.86 14.42 -9.01
C VAL A 56 -9.14 15.71 -9.39
N ASN A 57 -9.34 16.77 -8.61
CA ASN A 57 -8.62 18.02 -8.81
C ASN A 57 -7.16 17.85 -8.34
N MET A 58 -6.24 17.82 -9.31
CA MET A 58 -4.80 17.69 -9.08
C MET A 58 -4.08 19.04 -8.91
N GLU A 59 -4.80 20.17 -8.92
CA GLU A 59 -4.21 21.51 -8.81
C GLU A 59 -3.97 21.96 -7.35
N LYS A 60 -4.16 21.07 -6.37
CA LYS A 60 -3.86 21.36 -4.96
C LYS A 60 -2.34 21.42 -4.72
N ASP A 61 -1.93 22.40 -3.91
CA ASP A 61 -0.53 22.65 -3.56
C ASP A 61 0.11 21.45 -2.84
N PHE A 62 -0.65 20.79 -1.97
CA PHE A 62 -0.22 19.59 -1.25
C PHE A 62 -1.08 18.39 -1.64
N LYS A 63 -0.42 17.26 -1.87
CA LYS A 63 -1.04 15.99 -2.25
C LYS A 63 -0.50 14.89 -1.34
N ILE A 64 -1.38 14.00 -0.89
CA ILE A 64 -1.01 12.85 -0.08
C ILE A 64 -1.21 11.60 -0.93
N LEU A 65 -0.13 10.88 -1.20
CA LEU A 65 -0.16 9.58 -1.87
C LEU A 65 0.00 8.48 -0.83
N THR A 66 -0.96 7.58 -0.75
CA THR A 66 -0.91 6.41 0.15
C THR A 66 -0.97 5.13 -0.67
N TYR A 67 -0.19 4.14 -0.24
CA TYR A 67 -0.18 2.80 -0.84
C TYR A 67 -0.58 1.78 0.22
N TRP A 68 -1.50 0.88 -0.14
CA TRP A 68 -1.89 -0.25 0.68
C TRP A 68 -1.77 -1.53 -0.15
N ASP A 69 -1.24 -2.57 0.47
CA ASP A 69 -1.31 -3.93 -0.05
C ASP A 69 -2.77 -4.43 0.03
N ALA A 70 -3.20 -5.18 -0.98
CA ALA A 70 -4.53 -5.81 -0.96
C ALA A 70 -4.62 -6.98 0.04
N GLU A 71 -3.52 -7.31 0.72
CA GLU A 71 -3.46 -8.39 1.71
C GLU A 71 -3.97 -7.93 3.08
N GLY A 72 -4.97 -8.61 3.62
CA GLY A 72 -5.53 -8.34 4.94
C GLY A 72 -6.77 -7.43 4.94
N CYS A 73 -7.10 -6.90 6.12
CA CYS A 73 -8.31 -6.09 6.30
C CYS A 73 -8.12 -4.68 5.71
N LEU A 74 -8.72 -4.43 4.54
CA LEU A 74 -8.66 -3.12 3.87
C LEU A 74 -9.20 -2.02 4.77
N SER A 75 -10.39 -2.19 5.38
CA SER A 75 -10.97 -1.15 6.25
C SER A 75 -10.09 -0.79 7.45
N CYS A 76 -9.39 -1.78 8.02
CA CYS A 76 -8.49 -1.61 9.15
C CYS A 76 -7.20 -0.86 8.75
N LYS A 77 -6.70 -1.09 7.53
CA LYS A 77 -5.49 -0.44 7.00
C LYS A 77 -5.77 0.93 6.41
N LEU A 78 -6.92 1.10 5.75
CA LEU A 78 -7.29 2.32 5.05
C LEU A 78 -7.64 3.47 6.01
N GLN A 79 -8.22 3.16 7.19
CA GLN A 79 -8.53 4.14 8.23
C GLN A 79 -9.28 5.39 7.69
N LEU A 80 -10.31 5.16 6.87
CA LEU A 80 -11.00 6.23 6.13
C LEU A 80 -11.64 7.28 7.04
N ALA A 81 -12.08 6.89 8.24
CA ALA A 81 -12.71 7.81 9.17
C ALA A 81 -11.68 8.81 9.71
N GLU A 82 -10.49 8.33 10.02
CA GLU A 82 -9.33 9.08 10.49
C GLU A 82 -8.84 10.02 9.39
N TRP A 83 -8.75 9.56 8.14
CA TRP A 83 -8.45 10.42 6.99
C TRP A 83 -9.44 11.56 6.84
N LYS A 84 -10.76 11.29 6.96
CA LYS A 84 -11.77 12.34 6.90
C LYS A 84 -11.59 13.40 8.00
N GLN A 85 -11.23 12.98 9.21
CA GLN A 85 -10.95 13.92 10.30
C GLN A 85 -9.68 14.72 10.05
N PHE A 86 -8.62 14.06 9.57
CA PHE A 86 -7.34 14.69 9.28
C PHE A 86 -7.44 15.73 8.15
N ILE A 87 -8.12 15.39 7.05
CA ILE A 87 -8.36 16.32 5.92
C ILE A 87 -9.09 17.56 6.42
N ARG A 88 -10.17 17.40 7.21
CA ARG A 88 -10.90 18.54 7.79
C ARG A 88 -9.99 19.41 8.68
N TYR A 89 -9.13 18.79 9.48
CA TYR A 89 -8.17 19.52 10.31
C TYR A 89 -7.16 20.33 9.48
N LEU A 90 -6.66 19.78 8.36
CA LEU A 90 -5.77 20.48 7.45
C LEU A 90 -6.49 21.65 6.75
N ASP A 91 -7.68 21.41 6.20
CA ASP A 91 -8.47 22.44 5.51
C ASP A 91 -8.80 23.63 6.43
N HIS A 92 -9.02 23.39 7.72
CA HIS A 92 -9.24 24.47 8.70
C HIS A 92 -7.97 25.27 9.03
N ARG A 93 -6.78 24.68 8.89
CA ARG A 93 -5.51 25.37 9.15
C ARG A 93 -5.05 26.24 7.99
N ASP A 94 -5.41 25.92 6.76
CA ASP A 94 -5.10 26.74 5.58
C ASP A 94 -5.91 28.04 5.49
N ILE A 95 -6.85 28.28 6.43
CA ILE A 95 -7.68 29.50 6.51
C ILE A 95 -7.07 30.56 7.48
N ASN A 96 -5.96 30.26 8.15
CA ASN A 96 -5.20 31.19 9.02
C ASN A 96 -3.80 31.46 8.46
#